data_AF-A0A3P1VTN3-F1
#
_entry.id   AF-A0A3P1VTN3-F1
#
_cell.length_a   1.000
_cell.length_b   1.000
_cell.length_c   1.000
_cell.angle_alpha   90.00
_cell.angle_beta   90.00
_cell.angle_gamma   90.00
#
_symmetry.space_group_name_H-M   'P 1'
#
loop_
_entity.id
_entity.type
_entity.pdbx_description
1 polymer ?
#
loop_
_entity_poly.entity_id
_entity_poly.type
_entity_poly.pdbx_seq_one_letter_code
_entity_poly.pdbx_strand_id
1 'polypeptide(L)'
;MVEEAIKDISVRSINKRVQFGETTLLIPEKTRINPKVGNIVDEKTGYGIPIIFSKESGCSSVFYSKRLSNNNYIELFYNRKNTRLNEIINKLVRANGFTRTCN
;
A
#
# COMPACT_ATOMS: atom_id res chain seq x y z
N MET A 1 -0.87 -8.09 -19.01
CA MET A 1 0.44 -7.61 -18.49
C MET A 1 0.28 -6.95 -17.12
N VAL A 2 1.36 -6.71 -16.35
CA VAL A 2 1.29 -6.01 -15.04
C VAL A 2 0.65 -4.62 -15.17
N GLU A 3 0.88 -3.92 -16.28
CA GLU A 3 0.32 -2.58 -16.52
C GLU A 3 -1.22 -2.56 -16.58
N GLU A 4 -1.83 -3.60 -17.16
CA GLU A 4 -3.28 -3.74 -17.22
C GLU A 4 -3.87 -4.05 -15.85
N ALA A 5 -3.16 -4.86 -15.05
CA ALA A 5 -3.55 -5.13 -13.67
C ALA A 5 -3.51 -3.84 -12.83
N ILE A 6 -2.50 -2.98 -13.01
CA ILE A 6 -2.44 -1.66 -12.35
C ILE A 6 -3.67 -0.81 -12.75
N LYS A 7 -4.00 -0.76 -14.04
CA LYS A 7 -5.16 0.01 -14.53
C LYS A 7 -6.49 -0.53 -14.01
N ASP A 8 -6.65 -1.84 -13.95
CA ASP A 8 -7.87 -2.47 -13.41
C ASP A 8 -8.00 -2.23 -11.91
N ILE A 9 -6.90 -2.37 -11.15
CA ILE A 9 -6.88 -2.11 -9.71
C ILE A 9 -7.13 -0.64 -9.37
N SER A 10 -6.67 0.30 -10.20
CA SER A 10 -6.80 1.73 -9.93
C SER A 10 -8.25 2.21 -9.88
N VAL A 11 -9.20 1.51 -10.52
CA VAL A 11 -10.63 1.84 -10.48
C VAL A 11 -11.40 1.10 -9.38
N ARG A 12 -10.78 0.12 -8.70
CA ARG A 12 -11.43 -0.64 -7.62
C ARG A 12 -11.59 0.23 -6.35
N SER A 13 -12.56 -0.15 -5.52
CA SER A 13 -12.74 0.41 -4.19
C SER A 13 -11.66 -0.07 -3.22
N ILE A 14 -11.26 0.77 -2.27
CA ILE A 14 -10.29 0.45 -1.21
C ILE A 14 -11.06 0.05 0.06
N ASN A 15 -11.75 -1.09 0.01
CA ASN A 15 -12.64 -1.54 1.09
C ASN A 15 -12.22 -2.88 1.71
N LYS A 16 -11.28 -3.60 1.10
CA LYS A 16 -10.86 -4.91 1.60
C LYS A 16 -9.97 -4.73 2.81
N ARG A 17 -10.41 -5.25 3.94
CA ARG A 17 -9.68 -5.22 5.22
C ARG A 17 -8.69 -6.38 5.27
N VAL A 18 -7.42 -6.07 5.55
CA VAL A 18 -6.37 -7.06 5.72
C VAL A 18 -5.60 -6.76 7.00
N GLN A 19 -5.41 -7.77 7.85
CA GLN A 19 -4.57 -7.65 9.02
C GLN A 19 -3.11 -7.53 8.61
N PHE A 20 -2.42 -6.50 9.11
CA PHE A 20 -1.01 -6.26 8.84
C PHE A 20 -0.29 -5.91 10.14
N GLY A 21 0.26 -6.93 10.79
CA GLY A 21 0.77 -6.79 12.16
C GLY A 21 -0.35 -6.52 13.15
N GLU A 22 -0.23 -5.39 13.84
CA GLU A 22 -1.14 -4.98 14.92
C GLU A 22 -2.27 -4.06 14.42
N THR A 23 -2.31 -3.76 13.12
CA THR A 23 -3.35 -2.91 12.53
C THR A 23 -4.05 -3.59 11.37
N THR A 24 -5.16 -3.00 10.94
CA THR A 24 -5.87 -3.38 9.72
C THR A 24 -5.60 -2.33 8.65
N LEU A 25 -5.21 -2.78 7.46
CA LEU A 25 -5.10 -1.96 6.26
C LEU A 25 -6.30 -2.18 5.35
N LEU A 26 -6.76 -1.10 4.72
CA LEU A 26 -7.68 -1.12 3.61
C LEU A 26 -6.89 -1.17 2.30
N ILE A 27 -7.15 -2.18 1.48
CA ILE A 27 -6.53 -2.38 0.17
C ILE A 27 -7.60 -2.51 -0.93
N PRO A 28 -7.23 -2.43 -2.22
CA PRO A 28 -8.19 -2.61 -3.29
C PRO A 28 -8.90 -3.97 -3.23
N GLU A 29 -10.18 -4.00 -3.58
CA GLU A 29 -10.93 -5.25 -3.70
C GLU A 29 -10.25 -6.26 -4.64
N LYS A 30 -10.44 -7.55 -4.36
CA LYS A 30 -9.83 -8.67 -5.11
C LYS A 30 -8.30 -8.58 -5.20
N THR A 31 -7.66 -8.06 -4.16
CA THR A 31 -6.19 -8.07 -4.00
C THR A 31 -5.81 -8.63 -2.64
N ARG A 32 -4.56 -9.04 -2.47
CA ARG A 32 -4.01 -9.47 -1.18
C ARG A 32 -2.65 -8.85 -0.95
N ILE A 33 -2.19 -8.82 0.30
CA ILE A 33 -0.80 -8.49 0.62
C ILE A 33 0.01 -9.78 0.56
N ASN A 34 1.14 -9.75 -0.14
CA ASN A 34 2.11 -10.84 -0.12
C ASN A 34 2.78 -10.90 1.26
N PRO A 35 2.66 -11.99 2.03
CA PRO A 35 3.24 -12.06 3.38
C PRO A 35 4.78 -12.08 3.38
N LYS A 36 5.42 -12.47 2.28
CA LYS A 36 6.90 -12.52 2.17
C LYS A 36 7.52 -11.18 1.80
N VAL A 37 6.84 -10.40 0.96
CA VAL A 37 7.39 -9.17 0.35
C VAL A 37 6.66 -7.90 0.81
N GLY A 38 5.41 -8.02 1.27
CA GLY A 38 4.56 -6.89 1.64
C GLY A 38 3.88 -6.20 0.45
N ASN A 39 4.10 -6.67 -0.79
CA ASN A 39 3.53 -6.05 -1.98
C ASN A 39 2.05 -6.45 -2.22
N ILE A 40 1.28 -5.58 -2.87
CA ILE A 40 -0.07 -5.91 -3.34
C ILE A 40 0.00 -6.94 -4.47
N VAL A 41 -0.84 -7.98 -4.41
CA VAL A 41 -1.00 -8.97 -5.46
C VAL A 41 -2.44 -8.96 -5.93
N ASP A 42 -2.65 -8.86 -7.24
CA ASP A 42 -3.96 -9.00 -7.86
C ASP A 42 -4.40 -10.47 -7.81
N GLU A 43 -5.54 -10.75 -7.18
CA GLU A 43 -6.02 -12.13 -7.04
C GLU A 43 -6.57 -12.68 -8.37
N LYS A 44 -7.00 -11.79 -9.28
CA LYS A 44 -7.50 -12.19 -10.61
C LYS A 44 -6.40 -12.73 -11.51
N THR A 45 -5.24 -12.04 -11.53
CA THR A 45 -4.14 -12.35 -12.46
C THR A 45 -2.93 -13.00 -11.80
N GLY A 46 -2.82 -12.92 -10.48
CA GLY A 46 -1.64 -13.34 -9.72
C GLY A 46 -0.48 -12.35 -9.77
N TYR A 47 -0.61 -11.21 -10.49
CA TYR A 47 0.49 -10.26 -10.64
C TYR A 47 0.77 -9.47 -9.37
N GLY A 48 2.06 -9.35 -9.04
CA GLY A 48 2.55 -8.46 -7.99
C GLY A 48 2.63 -7.03 -8.49
N ILE A 49 1.91 -6.13 -7.82
CA ILE A 49 1.98 -4.69 -8.04
C ILE A 49 3.13 -4.12 -7.18
N PRO A 50 4.00 -3.27 -7.73
CA PRO A 50 5.16 -2.73 -7.03
C PRO A 50 4.77 -1.58 -6.07
N ILE A 51 3.84 -1.88 -5.16
CA ILE A 51 3.43 -1.07 -4.01
C ILE A 51 3.58 -1.98 -2.79
N ILE A 52 4.51 -1.64 -1.89
CA ILE A 52 4.89 -2.46 -0.74
C ILE A 52 4.52 -1.73 0.55
N PHE A 53 3.90 -2.47 1.46
CA PHE A 53 3.78 -2.08 2.87
C PHE A 53 4.90 -2.73 3.66
N SER A 54 5.69 -1.93 4.37
CA SER A 54 6.73 -2.42 5.28
C SER A 54 6.49 -1.89 6.70
N LYS A 55 6.92 -2.64 7.71
CA LYS A 55 6.97 -2.15 9.09
C LYS A 55 8.37 -1.64 9.37
N GLU A 56 8.47 -0.42 9.86
CA GLU A 56 9.73 0.24 10.13
C GLU A 56 9.78 0.71 11.59
N SER A 57 10.95 0.64 12.21
CA SER A 57 11.21 1.09 13.59
C SER A 57 11.61 2.57 13.66
N GLY A 58 11.07 3.37 12.75
CA GLY A 58 11.35 4.80 12.60
C GLY A 58 10.50 5.37 11.47
N CYS A 59 10.51 6.69 11.32
CA CYS A 59 9.76 7.36 10.27
C CYS A 59 10.69 8.05 9.27
N SER A 60 10.39 7.86 7.99
CA SER A 60 10.96 8.60 6.88
C SER A 60 9.94 9.54 6.26
N SER A 61 10.27 10.83 6.14
CA SER A 61 9.46 11.80 5.39
C SER A 61 9.55 11.62 3.87
N VAL A 62 10.44 10.75 3.40
CA VAL A 62 10.57 10.41 1.98
C VAL A 62 9.35 9.64 1.49
N PHE A 63 8.88 8.70 2.31
CA PHE A 63 7.76 7.81 2.02
C PHE A 63 6.46 8.28 2.69
N TYR A 64 5.35 7.68 2.28
CA TYR A 64 4.11 7.81 3.03
C TYR A 64 4.19 6.85 4.22
N SER A 65 4.00 7.35 5.43
CA SER A 65 4.07 6.58 6.66
C SER A 65 2.78 6.68 7.47
N LYS A 66 2.48 5.65 8.26
CA LYS A 66 1.39 5.61 9.24
C LYS A 66 1.95 5.13 10.56
N ARG A 67 1.82 5.94 11.60
CA ARG A 67 2.23 5.54 12.96
C ARG A 67 1.31 4.43 13.47
N LEU A 68 1.90 3.42 14.10
CA LEU A 68 1.17 2.35 14.78
C LEU A 68 1.11 2.62 16.28
N SER A 69 2.23 2.41 16.96
CA SER A 69 2.42 2.59 18.40
C SER A 69 3.92 2.84 18.65
N ASN A 70 4.26 3.59 19.71
CA ASN A 70 5.65 4.00 20.00
C ASN A 70 6.31 4.70 18.78
N ASN A 71 7.48 4.20 18.36
CA ASN A 71 8.25 4.63 17.19
C ASN A 71 8.10 3.67 15.99
N ASN A 72 7.07 2.81 15.98
CA ASN A 72 6.82 1.89 14.87
C ASN A 72 5.87 2.51 13.85
N TYR A 73 6.24 2.39 12.58
CA TYR A 73 5.49 2.93 11.45
C TYR A 73 5.23 1.82 10.42
N ILE A 74 4.17 2.00 9.63
CA ILE A 74 4.04 1.33 8.34
C ILE A 74 4.47 2.33 7.29
N GLU A 75 5.36 1.96 6.39
CA GLU A 75 5.76 2.76 5.24
C GLU A 75 5.27 2.15 3.92
N LEU A 76 4.87 3.04 3.00
CA LEU A 76 4.43 2.73 1.65
C LEU A 76 5.57 2.97 0.65
N PHE A 77 6.18 1.89 0.17
CA PHE A 77 7.24 1.90 -0.83
C PHE A 77 6.68 1.70 -2.24
N TYR A 78 7.04 2.60 -3.16
CA TYR A 78 6.70 2.52 -4.57
C TYR A 78 7.65 3.41 -5.40
N ASN A 79 7.76 3.11 -6.69
CA ASN A 79 8.52 3.98 -7.59
C ASN A 79 7.71 5.24 -7.93
N ARG A 80 8.12 6.39 -7.36
CA ARG A 80 7.45 7.69 -7.57
C ARG A 80 7.50 8.20 -9.01
N LYS A 81 8.41 7.67 -9.85
CA LYS A 81 8.45 7.96 -11.29
C LYS A 81 7.37 7.20 -12.07
N ASN A 82 6.82 6.12 -11.50
CA ASN A 82 5.73 5.37 -12.13
C ASN A 82 4.38 6.02 -11.80
N THR A 83 4.00 7.00 -12.60
CA THR A 83 2.77 7.79 -12.41
C THR A 83 1.49 6.95 -12.50
N ARG A 84 1.53 5.76 -13.10
CA ARG A 84 0.36 4.86 -13.19
C ARG A 84 -0.06 4.32 -11.82
N LEU A 85 0.85 4.31 -10.84
CA LEU A 85 0.54 3.91 -9.47
C LEU A 85 -0.10 5.04 -8.66
N ASN A 86 -0.04 6.30 -9.12
CA ASN A 86 -0.46 7.47 -8.34
C ASN A 86 -1.90 7.38 -7.87
N GLU A 87 -2.80 6.89 -8.73
CA GLU A 87 -4.21 6.76 -8.38
C GLU A 87 -4.42 5.76 -7.23
N ILE A 88 -3.76 4.60 -7.30
CA ILE A 88 -3.80 3.58 -6.25
C ILE A 88 -3.19 4.14 -4.96
N ILE A 89 -2.01 4.78 -5.06
CA ILE A 89 -1.32 5.37 -3.90
C ILE A 89 -2.18 6.44 -3.23
N ASN A 90 -2.76 7.38 -3.98
CA ASN A 90 -3.59 8.44 -3.43
C ASN A 90 -4.83 7.89 -2.72
N LYS A 91 -5.43 6.82 -3.24
CA LYS A 91 -6.55 6.14 -2.58
C LYS A 91 -6.12 5.41 -1.32
N LEU A 92 -5.01 4.67 -1.36
CA LEU A 92 -4.45 3.97 -0.19
C LEU A 92 -4.10 4.94 0.95
N VAL A 93 -3.43 6.05 0.60
CA VAL A 93 -3.04 7.11 1.54
C VAL A 93 -4.27 7.67 2.24
N ARG A 94 -5.29 8.07 1.48
CA ARG A 94 -6.55 8.62 2.04
C ARG A 94 -7.30 7.60 2.88
N ALA A 95 -7.48 6.38 2.39
CA ALA A 95 -8.26 5.35 3.07
C ALA A 95 -7.63 4.89 4.40
N ASN A 96 -6.29 4.94 4.50
CA ASN A 96 -5.58 4.42 5.66
C ASN A 96 -4.98 5.51 6.57
N GLY A 97 -5.01 6.78 6.16
CA GLY A 97 -4.44 7.89 6.92
C GLY A 97 -2.91 7.93 6.89
N PHE A 98 -2.27 7.55 5.78
CA PHE A 98 -0.83 7.74 5.64
C PHE A 98 -0.50 9.22 5.42
N THR A 99 0.66 9.67 5.91
CA THR A 99 1.16 11.04 5.77
C THR A 99 2.60 11.02 5.29
N ARG A 100 3.14 12.15 4.82
CA ARG A 100 4.59 12.29 4.51
C ARG A 100 5.35 13.03 5.61
N THR A 101 4.73 13.10 6.78
CA THR A 101 5.24 13.79 7.96
C THR A 101 5.46 12.75 9.04
N CYS A 102 6.55 12.91 9.78
CA CYS A 102 6.86 12.12 10.95
C CYS A 102 6.34 12.86 12.17
N ASN A 103 5.17 12.45 12.64
CA ASN A 103 4.49 12.99 13.82
C ASN A 103 4.45 11.95 14.94
#